data_AF-A0A7K3HFU0-F1
#
_entry.id   AF-A0A7K3HFU0-F1
#
_cell.length_a   1.000
_cell.length_b   1.000
_cell.length_c   1.000
_cell.angle_alpha   90.00
_cell.angle_beta   90.00
_cell.angle_gamma   90.00
#
_symmetry.space_group_name_H-M   'P 1'
#
loop_
_entity.id
_entity.type
_entity.pdbx_description
1 polymer ?
#
loop_
_entity_poly.entity_id
_entity_poly.type
_entity_poly.pdbx_seq_one_letter_code
_entity_poly.pdbx_strand_id
1 'polypeptide(L)'
;PAVETEPSTVAPGGTLRLRATGCDSRTGTASSPAFGRVRLEPGDLKAGHLFGSATVHLHARTGEHQVSVRCGRPEGRSAATRVTVSRDAV
;
A
#
# COMPACT_ATOMS: atom_id res chain seq x y z
N PRO A 1 11.99 6.79 -0.37
CA PRO A 1 11.33 5.49 -0.15
C PRO A 1 10.80 4.92 -1.47
N ALA A 2 11.01 3.63 -1.71
CA ALA A 2 10.36 2.91 -2.80
C ALA A 2 9.11 2.20 -2.25
N VAL A 3 8.06 2.12 -3.05
CA VAL A 3 6.82 1.43 -2.67
C VAL A 3 6.43 0.52 -3.81
N GLU A 4 6.22 -0.74 -3.45
CA GLU A 4 5.84 -1.81 -4.34
C GLU A 4 4.50 -2.36 -3.86
N THR A 5 3.61 -2.63 -4.81
CA THR A 5 2.32 -3.29 -4.57
C THR A 5 2.31 -4.59 -5.34
N GLU A 6 2.06 -5.68 -4.63
CA GLU A 6 2.02 -7.01 -5.23
C GLU A 6 0.75 -7.75 -4.79
N PRO A 7 -0.14 -8.10 -5.74
CA PRO A 7 -0.08 -7.76 -7.17
C PRO A 7 -0.35 -6.28 -7.44
N SER A 8 0.15 -5.77 -8.58
CA SER A 8 -0.16 -4.41 -9.07
C SER A 8 -1.59 -4.30 -9.61
N THR A 9 -2.22 -5.44 -9.93
CA THR A 9 -3.61 -5.54 -10.34
C THR A 9 -4.36 -6.46 -9.37
N VAL A 10 -5.48 -6.00 -8.82
CA VAL A 10 -6.24 -6.75 -7.81
C VAL A 10 -7.73 -6.67 -8.08
N ALA A 11 -8.46 -7.75 -7.79
CA ALA A 11 -9.90 -7.77 -7.91
C ALA A 11 -10.58 -7.00 -6.77
N PRO A 12 -11.77 -6.42 -6.98
CA PRO A 12 -12.60 -5.95 -5.86
C PRO A 12 -12.83 -7.08 -4.86
N GLY A 13 -12.53 -6.85 -3.58
CA GLY A 13 -12.54 -7.89 -2.53
C GLY A 13 -11.22 -8.69 -2.41
N GLY A 14 -10.28 -8.50 -3.33
CA GLY A 14 -8.96 -9.09 -3.28
C GLY A 14 -8.07 -8.41 -2.24
N THR A 15 -7.03 -9.11 -1.82
CA THR A 15 -6.01 -8.57 -0.91
C THR A 15 -4.73 -8.31 -1.69
N LEU A 16 -4.18 -7.10 -1.53
CA LEU A 16 -2.87 -6.74 -2.07
C LEU A 16 -1.85 -6.57 -0.95
N ARG A 17 -0.59 -6.90 -1.24
CA ARG A 17 0.52 -6.66 -0.32
C ARG A 17 1.21 -5.37 -0.72
N LEU A 18 1.50 -4.55 0.28
CA LEU A 18 2.23 -3.30 0.16
C LEU A 18 3.60 -3.49 0.81
N ARG A 19 4.64 -3.17 0.07
CA ARG A 19 6.00 -3.16 0.57
C ARG A 19 6.57 -1.77 0.38
N ALA A 20 6.93 -1.11 1.47
CA ALA A 20 7.63 0.17 1.43
C ALA A 20 9.06 -0.02 1.92
N THR A 21 10.04 0.49 1.19
CA THR A 21 11.47 0.37 1.52
C THR A 21 12.13 1.74 1.63
N GLY A 22 13.15 1.85 2.47
CA GLY A 22 13.82 3.13 2.73
C GLY A 22 12.93 4.14 3.48
N CYS A 23 12.05 3.62 4.35
CA CYS A 23 11.44 4.43 5.40
C CYS A 23 12.44 4.53 6.56
N ASP A 24 12.91 5.72 6.88
CA ASP A 24 13.79 5.97 8.04
C ASP A 24 13.04 5.79 9.39
N SER A 25 11.76 5.42 9.34
CA SER A 25 10.86 5.25 10.47
C SER A 25 10.34 3.82 10.52
N ARG A 26 10.13 3.32 11.74
CA ARG A 26 9.63 1.96 12.00
C ARG A 26 8.12 1.82 11.82
N THR A 27 7.44 2.79 11.25
CA THR A 27 5.97 2.79 11.12
C THR A 27 5.59 3.46 9.82
N GLY A 28 4.56 2.98 9.14
CA GLY A 28 4.04 3.63 7.94
C GLY A 28 2.52 3.61 7.90
N THR A 29 1.94 4.43 7.04
CA THR A 29 0.50 4.43 6.77
C THR A 29 0.29 4.50 5.27
N ALA A 30 -0.39 3.51 4.71
CA ALA A 30 -0.84 3.52 3.33
C ALA A 30 -2.30 3.95 3.26
N SER A 31 -2.65 4.77 2.27
CA SER A 31 -4.01 5.25 2.06
C SER A 31 -4.34 5.23 0.57
N SER A 32 -5.50 4.69 0.22
CA SER A 32 -5.99 4.63 -1.15
C SER A 32 -7.53 4.67 -1.18
N PRO A 33 -8.16 5.27 -2.19
CA PRO A 33 -9.61 5.16 -2.39
C PRO A 33 -10.11 3.73 -2.62
N ALA A 34 -9.23 2.79 -3.02
CA ALA A 34 -9.60 1.40 -3.26
C ALA A 34 -9.86 0.56 -1.98
N PHE A 35 -9.14 0.86 -0.89
CA PHE A 35 -9.14 0.07 0.36
C PHE A 35 -9.20 0.91 1.64
N GLY A 36 -9.22 2.24 1.52
CA GLY A 36 -9.16 3.16 2.67
C GLY A 36 -7.74 3.35 3.19
N ARG A 37 -7.55 3.26 4.51
CA ARG A 37 -6.27 3.53 5.18
C ARG A 37 -5.83 2.31 5.97
N VAL A 38 -4.60 1.87 5.76
CA VAL A 38 -3.97 0.76 6.48
C VAL A 38 -2.65 1.19 7.10
N ARG A 39 -2.29 0.60 8.24
CA ARG A 39 -0.96 0.78 8.83
C ARG A 39 0.01 -0.24 8.23
N LEU A 40 1.23 0.22 8.01
CA LEU A 40 2.36 -0.61 7.61
C LEU A 40 3.25 -0.83 8.83
N GLU A 41 3.66 -2.07 9.03
CA GLU A 41 4.48 -2.51 10.14
C GLU A 41 5.84 -3.00 9.63
N PRO A 42 6.92 -2.78 10.39
CA PRO A 42 8.24 -3.24 10.01
C PRO A 42 8.29 -4.76 10.15
N GLY A 43 8.54 -5.46 9.05
CA GLY A 43 8.68 -6.93 9.08
C GLY A 43 10.01 -7.40 9.68
N ASP A 44 10.97 -6.49 9.81
CA ASP A 44 12.32 -6.77 10.31
C ASP A 44 12.79 -5.73 11.34
N LEU A 45 13.65 -6.18 12.25
CA LEU A 45 14.30 -5.35 13.29
C LEU A 45 15.09 -4.16 12.71
N LYS A 46 15.53 -4.27 11.44
CA LYS A 46 16.23 -3.19 10.73
C LYS A 46 15.30 -2.05 10.27
N ALA A 47 13.98 -2.25 10.29
CA ALA A 47 12.96 -1.30 9.83
C ALA A 47 13.20 -0.72 8.41
N GLY A 48 14.08 -1.34 7.61
CA GLY A 48 14.37 -0.92 6.24
C GLY A 48 13.23 -1.27 5.27
N HIS A 49 12.37 -2.21 5.67
CA HIS A 49 11.20 -2.68 4.91
C HIS A 49 9.96 -2.67 5.81
N LEU A 50 8.96 -1.89 5.43
CA LEU A 50 7.63 -1.94 5.99
C LEU A 50 6.75 -2.81 5.10
N PHE A 51 5.98 -3.68 5.72
CA PHE A 51 5.01 -4.52 5.06
C PHE A 51 3.61 -4.14 5.53
N GLY A 52 2.64 -4.27 4.64
CA GLY A 52 1.24 -4.19 5.01
C GLY A 52 0.39 -4.93 4.00
N SER A 53 -0.83 -5.22 4.42
CA SER A 53 -1.83 -5.88 3.60
C SER A 53 -3.03 -4.96 3.52
N ALA A 54 -3.55 -4.75 2.32
CA ALA A 54 -4.74 -3.96 2.11
C ALA A 54 -5.76 -4.78 1.35
N THR A 55 -6.98 -4.84 1.90
CA THR A 55 -8.11 -5.51 1.25
C THR A 55 -8.90 -4.47 0.47
N VAL A 56 -9.00 -4.66 -0.85
CA VAL A 56 -9.79 -3.78 -1.71
C VAL A 56 -11.26 -3.96 -1.41
N HIS A 57 -12.01 -2.87 -1.38
CA HIS A 57 -13.46 -2.93 -1.19
C HIS A 57 -14.11 -3.76 -2.30
N LEU A 58 -15.08 -4.60 -1.96
CA LEU A 58 -15.88 -5.36 -2.95
C LEU A 58 -16.56 -4.46 -3.98
N HIS A 59 -16.89 -3.22 -3.58
CA HIS A 59 -17.52 -2.20 -4.43
C HIS A 59 -16.51 -1.13 -4.91
N ALA A 60 -15.21 -1.40 -4.82
CA ALA A 60 -14.21 -0.50 -5.38
C ALA A 60 -14.44 -0.34 -6.90
N ARG A 61 -14.36 0.91 -7.38
CA ARG A 61 -14.45 1.17 -8.83
C ARG A 61 -13.27 0.48 -9.52
N THR A 62 -13.52 -0.17 -10.65
CA THR A 62 -12.42 -0.68 -11.49
C THR A 62 -11.68 0.49 -12.14
N GLY A 63 -10.35 0.37 -12.26
CA GLY A 63 -9.47 1.42 -12.80
C GLY A 63 -8.20 1.58 -11.98
N GLU A 64 -7.36 2.55 -12.37
CA GLU A 64 -6.16 2.90 -11.60
C GLU A 64 -6.53 3.69 -10.34
N HIS A 65 -6.02 3.23 -9.19
CA HIS A 65 -6.12 3.90 -7.90
C HIS A 65 -4.74 4.30 -7.42
N GLN A 66 -4.60 5.56 -7.06
CA GLN A 66 -3.37 6.02 -6.42
C GLN A 66 -3.32 5.52 -4.97
N VAL A 67 -2.19 4.94 -4.60
CA VAL A 67 -1.88 4.53 -3.24
C VAL A 67 -0.81 5.46 -2.70
N SER A 68 -1.15 6.21 -1.67
CA SER A 68 -0.23 7.11 -0.99
C SER A 68 0.27 6.44 0.28
N VAL A 69 1.58 6.24 0.37
CA VAL A 69 2.25 5.68 1.54
C VAL A 69 3.06 6.78 2.22
N ARG A 70 2.86 6.92 3.52
CA ARG A 70 3.59 7.87 4.36
C ARG A 70 4.38 7.09 5.40
N CYS A 71 5.69 7.27 5.42
CA CYS A 71 6.55 6.70 6.46
C CYS A 71 6.55 7.64 7.68
N GLY A 72 6.18 7.14 8.86
CA GLY A 72 6.43 7.82 10.14
C GLY A 72 5.56 9.04 10.42
N ARG A 73 6.20 10.10 10.95
CA ARG A 73 5.55 11.38 11.30
C ARG A 73 5.04 12.11 10.04
N PRO A 74 4.11 13.07 10.16
CA PRO A 74 3.59 13.84 9.02
C PRO A 74 4.64 14.51 8.12
N GLU A 75 5.84 14.80 8.63
CA GLU A 75 6.98 15.32 7.84
C GLU A 75 7.93 14.23 7.31
N GLY A 76 7.59 12.97 7.53
CA GLY A 76 8.35 11.83 7.04
C GLY A 76 8.21 11.63 5.54
N ARG A 77 9.16 10.87 4.98
CA ARG A 77 9.17 10.56 3.55
C ARG A 77 7.84 9.93 3.13
N SER A 78 7.26 10.43 2.05
CA SER A 78 6.05 9.89 1.45
C SER A 78 6.39 9.34 0.06
N ALA A 79 5.68 8.31 -0.36
CA ALA A 79 5.75 7.75 -1.71
C ALA A 79 4.33 7.50 -2.21
N ALA A 80 4.17 7.58 -3.51
CA ALA A 80 2.92 7.22 -4.18
C ALA A 80 3.20 6.09 -5.17
N THR A 81 2.29 5.14 -5.24
CA THR A 81 2.26 4.12 -6.29
C THR A 81 0.86 4.05 -6.87
N ARG A 82 0.68 3.28 -7.93
CA ARG A 82 -0.63 3.05 -8.57
C ARG A 82 -0.93 1.56 -8.51
N VAL A 83 -2.17 1.24 -8.17
CA VAL A 83 -2.71 -0.12 -8.22
C VAL A 83 -3.91 -0.12 -9.14
N THR A 84 -4.01 -1.13 -10.00
CA THR A 84 -5.14 -1.28 -10.90
C THR A 84 -6.16 -2.20 -10.24
N VAL A 85 -7.38 -1.72 -10.07
CA VAL A 85 -8.50 -2.57 -9.63
C VAL A 85 -9.20 -3.09 -10.88
N SER A 86 -9.15 -4.40 -11.12
CA SER A 86 -9.82 -5.04 -12.25
C SER A 86 -10.54 -6.29 -11.79
N ARG A 87 -11.78 -6.49 -12.25
CA ARG A 87 -12.54 -7.72 -11.96
C ARG A 87 -11.92 -8.96 -12.60
N ASP A 88 -11.05 -8.76 -13.60
CA ASP A 88 -10.28 -9.79 -14.30
C ASP A 88 -8.85 -9.94 -13.74
N ALA A 89 -8.59 -9.48 -12.51
CA ALA A 89 -7.30 -9.76 -11.87
C ALA A 89 -7.19 -11.27 -11.61
N VAL A 90 -6.24 -11.91 -12.30
CA VAL A 90 -5.95 -13.35 -12.29
C VAL A 90 -5.08 -13.73 -11.10
#